data_AF-A0A2N5ACJ5-F1
#
_entry.id   AF-A0A2N5ACJ5-F1
#
_cell.length_a   1.000
_cell.length_b   1.000
_cell.length_c   1.000
_cell.angle_alpha   90.00
_cell.angle_beta   90.00
_cell.angle_gamma   90.00
#
_symmetry.space_group_name_H-M   'P 1'
#
loop_
_entity.id
_entity.type
_entity.pdbx_description
1 polymer ?
#
loop_
_entity_poly.entity_id
_entity_poly.type
_entity_poly.pdbx_seq_one_letter_code
_entity_poly.pdbx_strand_id
1 'polypeptide(L)' 'ICWVILLALAATSTQAMQRKLGRRWQLLHNFVYLVAILAPIHYLWSVKIVSPQPIIYALLAVVLLACRYKKFRQWWR' A
#
# COMPACT_ATOMS: atom_id res chain seq x y z
N ILE A 1 -4.64 11.77 -0.79
CA ILE A 1 -5.16 10.55 -1.45
C ILE A 1 -4.78 9.29 -0.66
N CYS A 2 -3.49 8.98 -0.45
CA CYS A 2 -3.05 7.80 0.34
C CYS A 2 -3.71 7.70 1.74
N TRP A 3 -3.87 8.83 2.42
CA TRP A 3 -4.46 8.89 3.76
C TRP A 3 -5.91 8.38 3.82
N VAL A 4 -6.73 8.68 2.81
CA VAL A 4 -8.13 8.20 2.77
C VAL A 4 -8.17 6.68 2.62
N ILE A 5 -7.29 6.13 1.78
CA ILE A 5 -7.17 4.69 1.58
C ILE A 5 -6.70 4.02 2.88
N LEU A 6 -5.65 4.54 3.52
CA LEU A 6 -5.16 4.02 4.80
C LEU A 6 -6.21 4.08 5.90
N LEU A 7 -6.99 5.15 5.97
CA LEU A 7 -8.09 5.29 6.95
C LEU A 7 -9.18 4.24 6.72
N ALA A 8 -9.56 3.99 5.47
CA ALA A 8 -10.53 2.94 5.13
C ALA A 8 -10.00 1.54 5.47
N LEU A 9 -8.72 1.25 5.21
CA LEU A 9 -8.09 -0.02 5.61
C LEU A 9 -8.06 -0.16 7.14
N ALA A 10 -7.67 0.91 7.86
CA ALA A 10 -7.63 0.90 9.33
C ALA A 10 -9.01 0.64 9.93
N ALA A 11 -10.05 1.34 9.46
CA ALA A 11 -11.42 1.12 9.89
C ALA A 11 -11.87 -0.33 9.62
N THR A 12 -11.50 -0.90 8.48
CA THR A 12 -11.82 -2.28 8.09
C THR A 12 -10.87 -3.34 8.65
N SER A 13 -9.96 -2.98 9.56
CA SER A 13 -9.01 -3.90 10.20
C SER A 13 -9.60 -4.67 11.40
N THR A 14 -10.84 -4.40 11.79
CA THR A 14 -11.50 -5.11 12.90
C THR A 14 -11.99 -6.49 12.47
N GLN A 15 -11.89 -7.50 13.35
CA GLN A 15 -12.35 -8.87 13.06
C GLN A 15 -13.83 -8.93 12.68
N ALA A 16 -14.66 -8.07 13.28
CA ALA A 16 -16.08 -7.98 12.96
C ALA A 16 -16.32 -7.55 11.50
N MET A 17 -15.57 -6.55 11.01
CA MET A 17 -15.69 -6.08 9.64
C MET A 17 -15.08 -7.05 8.64
N GLN A 18 -13.98 -7.72 8.99
CA GLN A 18 -13.42 -8.81 8.17
C GLN A 18 -14.44 -9.91 7.90
N ARG A 19 -15.14 -10.38 8.95
CA ARG A 19 -16.20 -11.40 8.81
C ARG A 19 -17.41 -10.89 8.03
N LYS A 20 -17.79 -9.62 8.21
CA LYS A 20 -18.95 -9.01 7.53
C LYS A 20 -18.71 -8.79 6.02
N LEU A 21 -17.51 -8.39 5.62
CA LEU A 21 -17.17 -8.09 4.22
C LEU A 21 -16.71 -9.33 3.43
N GLY A 22 -16.17 -10.36 4.09
CA GLY A 22 -15.75 -11.61 3.46
C GLY A 22 -14.81 -11.36 2.26
N ARG A 23 -15.21 -11.82 1.06
CA ARG A 23 -14.38 -11.71 -0.16
C ARG A 23 -14.13 -10.26 -0.61
N ARG A 24 -15.03 -9.32 -0.28
CA ARG A 24 -14.87 -7.89 -0.60
C ARG A 24 -13.80 -7.23 0.30
N TRP A 25 -13.56 -7.77 1.49
CA TRP A 25 -12.53 -7.26 2.39
C TRP A 25 -11.13 -7.36 1.76
N GLN A 26 -10.83 -8.53 1.17
CA GLN A 26 -9.57 -8.76 0.47
C GLN A 26 -9.37 -7.73 -0.65
N LEU A 27 -10.42 -7.48 -1.44
CA LEU A 27 -10.40 -6.55 -2.57
C LEU A 27 -10.08 -5.11 -2.09
N LEU A 28 -10.66 -4.68 -0.97
CA LEU A 28 -10.37 -3.38 -0.36
C LEU A 28 -8.95 -3.34 0.23
N HIS A 29 -8.50 -4.40 0.90
CA HIS A 29 -7.16 -4.44 1.48
C HIS A 29 -6.04 -4.53 0.43
N ASN A 30 -6.31 -4.97 -0.80
CA ASN A 30 -5.32 -4.97 -1.87
C ASN A 30 -4.95 -3.55 -2.35
N PHE A 31 -5.74 -2.52 -2.03
CA PHE A 31 -5.35 -1.13 -2.25
C PHE A 31 -4.10 -0.72 -1.45
N VAL A 32 -3.64 -1.51 -0.47
CA VAL A 32 -2.36 -1.28 0.21
C VAL A 32 -1.18 -1.31 -0.77
N TYR A 33 -1.25 -2.13 -1.83
CA TYR A 33 -0.21 -2.17 -2.85
C TYR A 33 -0.15 -0.87 -3.65
N LEU A 34 -1.31 -0.26 -3.91
CA LEU A 34 -1.40 1.04 -4.55
C LEU A 34 -0.78 2.12 -3.64
N VAL A 35 -1.10 2.10 -2.34
CA VAL A 35 -0.50 3.02 -1.35
C VAL A 35 1.01 2.85 -1.24
N ALA A 36 1.51 1.61 -1.30
CA ALA A 36 2.95 1.33 -1.25
C ALA A 36 3.74 1.94 -2.42
N ILE A 37 3.07 2.21 -3.55
CA ILE A 37 3.65 2.91 -4.71
C ILE A 37 3.46 4.43 -4.59
N LEU A 38 2.25 4.89 -4.25
CA LEU A 38 1.98 6.33 -4.15
C LEU A 38 2.71 7.00 -2.99
N ALA A 39 3.00 6.31 -1.88
CA ALA A 39 3.66 6.91 -0.72
C ALA A 39 5.11 7.38 -1.03
N PRO A 40 5.98 6.55 -1.63
CA PRO A 40 7.29 7.01 -2.10
C PRO A 40 7.21 8.13 -3.13
N ILE A 41 6.27 8.04 -4.09
CA ILE A 41 6.07 9.09 -5.11
C ILE A 41 5.68 10.41 -4.46
N HIS A 42 4.75 10.39 -3.50
CA HIS A 42 4.34 11.58 -2.76
C HIS A 42 5.51 12.20 -1.99
N TYR A 43 6.35 11.37 -1.39
CA TYR A 43 7.53 11.82 -0.66
C TYR A 43 8.59 12.43 -1.60
N LEU A 44 8.83 11.82 -2.76
CA LEU A 44 9.72 12.34 -3.81
C LEU A 44 9.24 13.68 -4.36
N TRP A 45 7.93 13.89 -4.50
CA TRP A 45 7.39 15.17 -4.97
C TRP A 45 7.43 16.26 -3.88
N SER A 46 7.42 15.86 -2.60
CA SER A 46 7.51 16.81 -1.48
C SER A 46 8.92 17.38 -1.31
N VAL A 47 9.95 16.59 -1.58
CA VAL A 47 11.34 17.04 -1.41
C VAL A 47 11.77 17.98 -2.52
N LYS A 48 12.13 19.22 -2.14
CA LYS A 48 12.68 20.21 -3.08
C LYS A 48 14.20 20.08 -3.27
N ILE A 49 14.86 19.38 -2.35
CA ILE A 49 16.29 19.06 -2.40
C ILE A 49 16.41 17.54 -2.53
N VAL A 50 17.23 17.08 -3.46
CA VAL A 50 17.44 15.65 -3.70
C VAL A 50 18.26 15.06 -2.55
N SER A 51 17.57 14.63 -1.50
CA SER A 51 18.15 13.84 -0.42
C SER A 51 18.17 12.35 -0.84
N PRO A 52 19.18 11.57 -0.43
CA PRO A 52 19.21 10.13 -0.68
C PRO A 52 18.12 9.36 0.08
N GLN A 53 17.58 9.92 1.18
CA GLN A 53 16.55 9.27 2.01
C GLN A 53 15.30 8.84 1.22
N PRO A 54 14.64 9.71 0.41
CA PRO A 54 13.53 9.32 -0.45
C PRO A 54 13.81 8.14 -1.36
N ILE A 55 15.01 8.10 -1.93
CA ILE A 55 15.42 7.07 -2.88
C ILE A 55 15.58 5.73 -2.16
N ILE A 56 16.18 5.73 -0.96
CA ILE A 56 16.31 4.54 -0.12
C ILE A 56 14.92 3.99 0.26
N TYR A 57 13.99 4.85 0.67
CA TYR A 57 12.62 4.43 1.00
C TYR A 57 11.86 3.90 -0.21
N ALA A 58 12.03 4.50 -1.39
CA ALA A 58 11.44 4.01 -2.63
C ALA A 58 12.01 2.63 -3.02
N LEU A 59 13.33 2.45 -2.93
CA LEU A 59 14.00 1.16 -3.17
C LEU A 59 13.49 0.08 -2.22
N LEU A 60 13.42 0.37 -0.92
CA LEU A 60 12.88 -0.57 0.08
C LEU A 60 11.42 -0.95 -0.23
N ALA A 61 10.59 0.03 -0.59
CA ALA A 61 9.20 -0.22 -0.96
C ALA A 61 9.10 -1.16 -2.18
N VAL A 62 9.94 -0.93 -3.21
CA VAL A 62 10.01 -1.78 -4.41
C VAL A 62 10.47 -3.19 -4.07
N VAL A 63 11.51 -3.35 -3.24
CA VAL A 63 12.00 -4.68 -2.82
C VAL A 63 10.93 -5.44 -2.04
N LEU A 64 10.23 -4.77 -1.12
CA LEU A 64 9.15 -5.39 -0.35
C LEU A 64 7.97 -5.82 -1.25
N LEU A 65 7.61 -4.98 -2.23
CA LEU A 65 6.60 -5.30 -3.23
C LEU A 65 7.03 -6.48 -4.10
N ALA A 66 8.30 -6.51 -4.55
CA ALA A 66 8.86 -7.59 -5.34
C ALA A 66 8.89 -8.92 -4.57
N CYS A 67 9.24 -8.89 -3.29
CA CYS A 67 9.19 -10.06 -2.41
C CYS A 67 7.75 -10.60 -2.27
N ARG A 68 6.76 -9.70 -2.23
CA ARG A 68 5.33 -10.04 -2.19
C ARG A 68 4.68 -10.27 -3.56
N TYR A 69 5.47 -10.31 -4.63
CA TYR A 69 4.97 -10.39 -6.01
C TYR A 69 4.07 -11.61 -6.26
N LYS A 70 4.33 -12.76 -5.62
CA LYS A 70 3.44 -13.94 -5.73
C LYS A 70 2.03 -13.67 -5.20
N LYS A 71 1.92 -12.98 -4.05
CA LYS A 71 0.62 -12.60 -3.45
C LYS A 71 -0.08 -11.51 -4.26
N PHE A 72 0.68 -10.57 -4.80
CA PHE A 72 0.19 -9.56 -5.73
C PHE A 72 -0.38 -10.19 -7.01
N ARG A 73 0.34 -11.17 -7.59
CA ARG A 73 -0.11 -11.90 -8.79
C ARG A 73 -1.35 -12.75 -8.53
N GLN A 74 -1.51 -13.27 -7.32
CA GLN A 74 -2.70 -14.01 -6.88
C GLN A 74 -3.94 -13.12 -6.69
N TRP A 75 -3.76 -11.81 -6.49
CA TRP A 75 -4.87 -10.85 -6.49
C TRP A 75 -5.32 -10.49 -7.92
N TRP A 76 -4.39 -10.52 -8.89
CA TRP A 76 -4.67 -10.18 -10.28
C TRP A 76 -5.32 -11.33 -11.08
N ARG A 77 -5.24 -12.57 -10.57
CA ARG A 77 -5.96 -13.74 -11.11
C ARG A 77 -7.29 -13.92 -10.40
#